data_AF-A0A161YLN0-F1
#
_entry.id   AF-A0A161YLN0-F1
#
_cell.length_a   1.000
_cell.length_b   1.000
_cell.length_c   1.000
_cell.angle_alpha   90.00
_cell.angle_beta   90.00
_cell.angle_gamma   90.00
#
_symmetry.space_group_name_H-M   'P 1'
#
loop_
_entity.id
_entity.type
_entity.pdbx_description
1 polymer ?
#
loop_
_entity_poly.entity_id
_entity_poly.type
_entity_poly.pdbx_seq_one_letter_code
_entity_poly.pdbx_strand_id
1 'polypeptide(L)' 'MVTEAVYLEDLTDGFKAHRVIRYWMKFYNTERSHSALEHKTPREAYWAEGGLKLAA' A
#
# COMPACT_ATOMS: atom_id res chain seq x y z
N MET A 1 14.22 -4.20 -13.45
CA MET A 1 13.24 -3.09 -13.41
C MET A 1 11.88 -3.69 -13.15
N VAL A 2 11.24 -3.39 -12.02
CA VAL A 2 9.85 -3.80 -11.76
C VAL A 2 8.97 -2.68 -12.28
N THR A 3 8.17 -2.95 -13.30
CA THR A 3 7.27 -1.97 -13.93
C THR A 3 6.05 -1.71 -13.06
N GLU A 4 5.49 -0.52 -13.12
CA GLU A 4 4.20 -0.23 -12.46
C GLU A 4 3.08 -1.00 -13.17
N ALA A 5 2.46 -1.94 -12.45
CA ALA A 5 1.32 -2.71 -12.94
C ALA A 5 0.01 -2.06 -12.49
N VAL A 6 -0.99 -2.08 -13.39
CA VAL A 6 -2.38 -1.73 -13.09
C VAL A 6 -3.14 -3.02 -12.87
N TYR A 7 -3.83 -3.13 -11.74
CA TYR A 7 -4.64 -4.28 -11.38
C TYR A 7 -6.11 -3.88 -11.37
N LEU A 8 -6.91 -4.53 -12.20
CA LEU A 8 -8.35 -4.33 -12.28
C LEU A 8 -9.05 -5.59 -11.74
N GLU A 9 -9.96 -5.39 -10.79
CA GLU A 9 -10.82 -6.45 -10.27
C GLU A 9 -12.26 -5.95 -10.25
N ASP A 10 -13.19 -6.76 -10.74
CA ASP A 10 -14.61 -6.44 -10.72
C ASP A 10 -15.17 -6.53 -9.29
N LEU A 11 -15.78 -5.45 -8.82
CA LEU A 11 -16.33 -5.28 -7.48
C LEU A 11 -17.85 -5.47 -7.51
N THR A 12 -18.27 -6.72 -7.42
CA THR A 12 -19.66 -7.14 -7.59
C THR A 12 -20.58 -6.73 -6.44
N ASP A 13 -20.04 -6.52 -5.25
CA ASP A 13 -20.78 -6.12 -4.05
C ASP A 13 -19.86 -5.44 -3.01
N GLY A 14 -20.48 -4.90 -1.95
CA GLY A 14 -19.77 -4.19 -0.88
C GLY A 14 -18.85 -5.08 -0.02
N PHE A 15 -19.17 -6.37 0.15
CA PHE A 15 -18.32 -7.29 0.90
C PHE A 15 -17.05 -7.61 0.12
N LYS A 16 -17.18 -7.85 -1.18
CA LYS A 16 -16.05 -8.04 -2.09
C LYS A 16 -15.21 -6.78 -2.17
N ALA A 17 -15.83 -5.61 -2.37
CA ALA A 17 -15.15 -4.32 -2.39
C ALA A 17 -14.30 -4.10 -1.13
N HIS A 18 -14.88 -4.32 0.05
CA HIS A 18 -14.16 -4.14 1.31
C HIS A 18 -12.97 -5.11 1.45
N ARG A 19 -13.12 -6.39 1.06
CA ARG A 19 -12.03 -7.37 1.10
C ARG A 19 -10.90 -6.98 0.17
N VAL A 20 -11.23 -6.62 -1.07
CA VAL A 20 -10.26 -6.26 -2.11
C VAL A 20 -9.50 -4.99 -1.73
N ILE A 21 -10.19 -3.94 -1.29
CA ILE A 21 -9.54 -2.69 -0.85
C ILE A 21 -8.62 -2.94 0.34
N ARG A 22 -9.04 -3.74 1.33
CA ARG A 22 -8.21 -4.08 2.48
C ARG A 22 -6.93 -4.81 2.06
N TYR A 23 -7.04 -5.75 1.13
CA TYR A 23 -5.88 -6.45 0.58
C TYR A 23 -4.93 -5.48 -0.13
N TRP A 24 -5.45 -4.63 -1.02
CA TRP A 24 -4.65 -3.64 -1.74
C TRP A 24 -3.96 -2.65 -0.82
N MET A 25 -4.63 -2.18 0.23
CA MET A 25 -4.01 -1.29 1.22
C MET A 25 -2.86 -1.95 1.96
N LYS A 26 -2.97 -3.25 2.30
CA LYS A 26 -1.85 -3.97 2.89
C LYS A 26 -0.70 -4.08 1.90
N PHE A 27 -0.96 -4.61 0.70
CA PHE A 27 0.06 -4.81 -0.33
C PHE A 27 0.80 -3.52 -0.68
N TYR A 28 0.07 -2.44 -0.93
CA TYR A 28 0.64 -1.14 -1.30
C TYR A 28 1.56 -0.61 -0.20
N ASN A 29 1.12 -0.67 1.06
CA ASN A 29 1.87 -0.07 2.16
C ASN A 29 3.08 -0.91 2.59
N THR A 30 3.08 -2.21 2.36
CA THR A 30 4.04 -3.12 3.04
C THR A 30 4.84 -4.02 2.11
N GLU A 31 4.45 -4.16 0.85
CA GLU A 31 5.07 -5.10 -0.09
C GLU A 31 5.50 -4.42 -1.39
N ARG A 32 4.72 -3.44 -1.87
CA ARG A 32 5.02 -2.73 -3.11
C ARG A 32 6.13 -1.70 -2.91
N SER A 33 7.22 -1.85 -3.65
CA SER A 33 8.27 -0.84 -3.76
C SER A 33 7.85 0.29 -4.71
N HIS A 34 8.26 1.52 -4.37
CA HIS A 34 7.96 2.72 -5.16
C HIS A 34 9.25 3.39 -5.62
N SER A 35 9.38 3.66 -6.92
CA SER A 35 10.55 4.34 -7.50
C SER A 35 10.78 5.73 -6.89
N ALA A 36 9.70 6.46 -6.60
CA ALA A 36 9.74 7.76 -5.92
C ALA A 36 10.25 7.68 -4.47
N LEU A 37 10.26 6.49 -3.86
CA LEU A 37 10.74 6.23 -2.50
C LEU A 37 12.07 5.44 -2.50
N GLU A 38 12.91 5.62 -3.52
CA GLU A 38 14.17 4.86 -3.67
C GLU A 38 13.96 3.34 -3.64
N HIS A 39 12.84 2.87 -4.22
CA HIS A 39 12.40 1.48 -4.20
C HIS A 39 12.07 0.91 -2.80
N LYS A 40 11.84 1.76 -1.80
CA LYS A 40 11.26 1.37 -0.51
C LYS A 40 9.74 1.24 -0.61
N THR A 41 9.17 0.48 0.31
CA THR A 41 7.73 0.48 0.60
C THR A 41 7.35 1.75 1.39
N PRO A 42 6.07 2.16 1.38
CA PRO A 42 5.62 3.27 2.22
C PRO A 42 5.87 3.02 3.71
N ARG A 43 5.74 1.77 4.17
CA ARG A 43 6.13 1.37 5.53
C ARG A 43 7.58 1.70 5.83
N GLU A 44 8.51 1.28 5.00
CA GLU A 44 9.94 1.53 5.24
C GLU A 44 10.30 3.01 5.13
N ALA A 45 9.63 3.76 4.25
CA ALA A 45 9.91 5.18 4.03
C ALA A 45 9.37 6.09 5.14
N TYR A 46 8.19 5.78 5.69
CA TYR A 46 7.47 6.68 6.60
C TYR A 46 7.23 6.11 7.99
N TRP A 47 7.13 4.80 8.13
CA TRP A 47 6.91 4.11 9.41
C TRP A 47 8.19 3.44 9.88
N ALA A 48 9.17 4.27 10.26
CA ALA A 48 10.27 3.79 11.10
C ALA A 48 9.69 3.07 12.33
N GLU A 49 10.30 1.95 12.75
CA GLU A 49 9.96 1.27 14.00
C GLU A 49 10.24 2.22 15.19
N GLY A 50 9.28 3.09 15.51
CA GLY A 50 9.40 4.00 16.64
C GLY A 50 8.79 5.37 16.39
N GLY A 51 7.55 5.52 16.87
CA GLY A 51 7.06 6.81 17.32
C GLY A 51 6.07 7.49 16.39
N LEU A 52 4.82 7.50 16.84
CA LEU A 52 3.89 8.60 16.60
C LEU A 52 4.64 9.93 16.49
N LYS A 53 4.48 10.61 15.36
CA LYS A 53 4.33 12.06 15.40
C LYS A 53 3.01 12.41 14.73
N LEU A 54 1.92 11.99 15.38
CA LEU A 54 0.68 12.76 15.32
C LEU A 54 1.05 14.12 15.92
N ALA A 55 1.15 15.12 15.05
CA ALA A 55 1.27 16.51 15.46
C ALA A 55 0.00 16.87 16.26
N ALA A 56 0.23 17.38 17.48
CA ALA A 56 -0.78 17.98 18.34
C ALA A 56 -1.30 19.32 17.76
#